data_AF-A0A496SSI3-F1
#
_entry.id   AF-A0A496SSI3-F1
#
_cell.length_a   1.000
_cell.length_b   1.000
_cell.length_c   1.000
_cell.angle_alpha   90.00
_cell.angle_beta   90.00
_cell.angle_gamma   90.00
#
_symmetry.space_group_name_H-M   'P 1'
#
loop_
_entity.id
_entity.type
_entity.pdbx_description
1 polymer ?
#
loop_
_entity_poly.entity_id
_entity_poly.type
_entity_poly.pdbx_seq_one_letter_code
_entity_poly.pdbx_strand_id
1 'polypeptide(L)'
;MVDMKGYSILLPIFLLFSPIVYSITPEEEIEVEPKFIESEIGDEITFTITIHQICKENCKITIEDTKIELYDLEKISETPWEKIEEYTYQKTLKAKILSKDAKLRIIRPCPKYGAIVRDVTYESSASASEAEEGELPHISGRELQSMTLKEVAKLYGIDTKDLISELGVAVSEDTIVRDLKKYGIRPFDVKEAATRAKVSPTKKIESLPRSLASAHANYFDVLLVLVLLSMATFAFFKRKFKAKYLTLGIFFLYDFYLREAHLCTVGSPQRFLLRFQELIKGHFPEWGLLFFVPILFTLAFGRIYCGFICPYGAYQEFLSLITKKKLKIPEKIDKKARYLKYLFLTALLISALYLQEVVGEEYDPFKYLFRSQGSSITIALLIALTIASLIIYRPWCKYACPLGAIFAMLSRISWFRIEYNKERCVSCALCDNVCGMQAIKCGEVNTYECIRCGDCLKACKRAVLHFVSNKNI
;
A
#
# COMPACT_ATOMS: atom_id res chain seq x y z
N MET A 1 -1.38 43.16 15.70
CA MET A 1 -0.11 42.65 16.25
C MET A 1 -0.48 41.77 17.43
N VAL A 2 -0.20 40.46 17.35
CA VAL A 2 -0.26 39.53 18.48
C VAL A 2 1.00 38.67 18.38
N ASP A 3 1.76 38.67 19.48
CA ASP A 3 3.10 38.10 19.64
C ASP A 3 3.14 36.59 19.39
N MET A 4 4.17 36.13 18.68
CA MET A 4 4.47 34.72 18.35
C MET A 4 5.82 34.29 18.95
N LYS A 5 6.13 34.71 20.17
CA LYS A 5 7.29 34.20 20.93
C LYS A 5 6.89 32.95 21.70
N GLY A 6 7.01 31.78 21.07
CA GLY A 6 6.68 30.51 21.75
C GLY A 6 6.99 29.22 21.00
N TYR A 7 7.68 29.25 19.86
CA TYR A 7 8.04 28.03 19.12
C TYR A 7 9.53 28.04 18.77
N SER A 8 10.35 27.90 19.81
CA SER A 8 11.81 27.69 19.69
C SER A 8 12.24 26.34 20.29
N ILE A 9 11.33 25.37 20.40
CA ILE A 9 11.61 24.06 21.05
C ILE A 9 11.34 22.86 20.11
N LEU A 10 10.84 23.06 18.88
CA LEU A 10 10.49 21.93 17.99
C LEU A 10 11.64 21.44 17.09
N LEU A 11 12.88 21.86 17.33
CA LEU A 11 14.04 21.47 16.51
C LEU A 11 14.78 20.17 16.94
N PRO A 12 14.63 19.58 18.15
CA PRO A 12 15.26 18.30 18.46
C PRO A 12 14.30 17.09 18.43
N ILE A 13 12.98 17.26 18.27
CA ILE A 13 12.01 16.15 18.34
C ILE A 13 12.01 15.28 17.07
N PHE A 14 12.46 15.81 15.94
CA PHE A 14 12.52 15.07 14.67
C PHE A 14 13.68 14.06 14.57
N LEU A 15 14.62 14.06 15.53
CA LEU A 15 15.77 13.15 15.54
C LEU A 15 15.69 12.03 16.61
N LEU A 16 14.64 11.99 17.44
CA LEU A 16 14.53 11.03 18.55
C LEU A 16 13.48 9.93 18.36
N PHE A 17 12.73 9.92 17.26
CA PHE A 17 11.73 8.88 17.00
C PHE A 17 11.93 8.27 15.61
N SER A 18 13.06 7.59 15.43
CA SER A 18 13.06 6.37 14.64
C SER A 18 12.94 5.22 15.63
N PRO A 19 11.74 4.73 15.95
CA PRO A 19 11.68 3.38 16.44
C PRO A 19 12.05 2.54 15.21
N ILE A 20 13.23 1.94 15.24
CA ILE A 20 13.52 0.73 14.48
C ILE A 20 12.52 -0.29 15.02
N VAL A 21 11.30 -0.24 14.51
CA VAL A 21 10.31 -1.30 14.72
C VAL A 21 10.67 -2.31 13.64
N TYR A 22 11.56 -3.24 13.97
CA TYR A 22 11.48 -4.55 13.36
C TYR A 22 10.10 -5.08 13.71
N SER A 23 9.14 -4.93 12.79
CA SER A 23 7.87 -5.61 12.88
C SER A 23 8.16 -7.08 12.58
N ILE A 24 8.49 -7.82 13.63
CA ILE A 24 8.54 -9.28 13.62
C ILE A 24 7.18 -9.74 13.12
N THR A 25 7.17 -10.44 11.98
CA THR A 25 5.95 -11.03 11.44
C THR A 25 5.49 -12.17 12.35
N PRO A 26 4.20 -12.56 12.38
CA PRO A 26 3.73 -13.66 13.23
C PRO A 26 4.47 -14.99 12.98
N GLU A 27 5.07 -15.14 11.81
CA GLU A 27 5.86 -16.30 11.39
C GLU A 27 7.24 -16.38 12.07
N GLU A 28 7.72 -15.27 12.62
CA GLU A 28 9.00 -15.13 13.33
C GLU A 28 8.82 -15.17 14.87
N GLU A 29 7.61 -15.42 15.39
CA GLU A 29 7.38 -15.61 16.85
C GLU A 29 7.94 -16.93 17.38
N ILE A 30 8.03 -17.98 16.54
CA ILE A 30 8.50 -19.31 16.92
C ILE A 30 9.67 -19.71 16.03
N GLU A 31 10.86 -19.75 16.61
CA GLU A 31 12.08 -20.24 15.97
C GLU A 31 12.44 -21.62 16.54
N VAL A 32 12.86 -22.54 15.66
CA VAL A 32 13.27 -23.90 16.04
C VAL A 32 14.53 -24.25 15.28
N GLU A 33 15.55 -24.70 16.02
CA GLU A 33 16.81 -25.22 15.49
C GLU A 33 17.00 -26.67 15.94
N PRO A 34 17.29 -27.64 15.04
CA PRO A 34 17.39 -27.49 13.60
C PRO A 34 16.02 -27.28 12.91
N LYS A 35 16.03 -26.62 11.75
CA LYS A 35 14.81 -26.32 10.96
C LYS A 35 14.23 -27.56 10.26
N PHE A 36 15.05 -28.58 10.04
CA PHE A 36 14.73 -29.86 9.43
C PHE A 36 15.41 -30.99 10.21
N ILE A 37 14.86 -32.20 10.08
CA ILE A 37 15.38 -33.42 10.70
C ILE A 37 16.20 -34.17 9.66
N GLU A 38 17.53 -34.04 9.71
CA GLU A 38 18.50 -34.69 8.83
C GLU A 38 19.27 -35.80 9.59
N SER A 39 18.59 -36.82 10.09
CA SER A 39 19.26 -37.91 10.85
C SER A 39 18.63 -39.27 10.56
N GLU A 40 19.30 -40.35 10.97
CA GLU A 40 18.82 -41.71 10.71
C GLU A 40 17.70 -42.09 11.68
N ILE A 41 16.87 -43.05 11.27
CA ILE A 41 15.80 -43.58 12.13
C ILE A 41 16.48 -44.25 13.34
N GLY A 42 16.14 -43.78 14.54
CA GLY A 42 16.75 -44.21 15.79
C GLY A 42 17.76 -43.22 16.39
N ASP A 43 18.16 -42.17 15.68
CA ASP A 43 19.04 -41.13 16.20
C ASP A 43 18.33 -40.20 17.20
N GLU A 44 19.11 -39.63 18.12
CA GLU A 44 18.68 -38.61 19.06
C GLU A 44 18.94 -37.21 18.51
N ILE A 45 17.91 -36.37 18.41
CA ILE A 45 18.02 -34.98 18.01
C ILE A 45 17.68 -34.07 19.19
N THR A 46 18.43 -32.97 19.29
CA THR A 46 18.15 -31.89 20.22
C THR A 46 17.56 -30.70 19.46
N PHE A 47 16.32 -30.33 19.77
CA PHE A 47 15.65 -29.14 19.28
C PHE A 47 15.79 -28.00 20.28
N THR A 48 16.21 -26.84 19.80
CA THR A 48 16.18 -25.57 20.51
C THR A 48 14.99 -24.77 20.02
N ILE A 49 14.03 -24.51 20.91
CA ILE A 49 12.80 -23.77 20.62
C ILE A 49 12.92 -22.40 21.26
N THR A 50 12.86 -21.34 20.46
CA THR A 50 12.89 -19.95 20.90
C THR A 50 11.56 -19.27 20.57
N ILE A 51 10.97 -18.59 21.55
CA ILE A 51 9.71 -17.85 21.40
C ILE A 51 9.94 -16.38 21.68
N HIS A 52 9.70 -15.55 20.66
CA HIS A 52 9.74 -14.09 20.73
C HIS A 52 8.33 -13.53 20.93
N GLN A 53 7.95 -13.25 22.18
CA GLN A 53 6.61 -12.78 22.51
C GLN A 53 6.39 -11.35 21.96
N ILE A 54 5.68 -11.26 20.83
CA ILE A 54 5.45 -9.99 20.08
C ILE A 54 4.61 -8.98 20.89
N CYS A 55 3.75 -9.45 21.79
CA CYS A 55 2.82 -8.62 22.56
C CYS A 55 3.44 -8.15 23.89
N LYS A 56 4.29 -7.12 23.82
CA LYS A 56 5.16 -6.63 24.91
C LYS A 56 4.46 -6.22 26.23
N GLU A 57 3.19 -5.76 26.23
CA GLU A 57 2.59 -5.20 27.46
C GLU A 57 1.19 -5.72 27.85
N ASN A 58 0.48 -6.45 26.98
CA ASN A 58 -0.92 -6.86 27.21
C ASN A 58 -1.23 -8.32 26.82
N CYS A 59 -0.22 -9.17 26.73
CA CYS A 59 -0.45 -10.57 26.40
C CYS A 59 -1.01 -11.31 27.62
N LYS A 60 -2.28 -11.74 27.55
CA LYS A 60 -2.94 -12.55 28.59
C LYS A 60 -2.51 -14.02 28.60
N ILE A 61 -1.71 -14.44 27.63
CA ILE A 61 -1.28 -15.82 27.41
C ILE A 61 0.13 -15.96 27.96
N THR A 62 0.33 -16.91 28.86
CA THR A 62 1.64 -17.13 29.47
C THR A 62 2.50 -18.03 28.58
N ILE A 63 3.78 -18.20 28.90
CA ILE A 63 4.67 -19.04 28.06
C ILE A 63 4.25 -20.52 28.14
N GLU A 64 3.66 -20.92 29.27
CA GLU A 64 3.17 -22.27 29.58
C GLU A 64 1.99 -22.71 28.69
N ASP A 65 1.27 -21.78 28.08
CA ASP A 65 0.16 -22.08 27.16
C ASP A 65 0.65 -22.57 25.77
N THR A 66 1.96 -22.58 25.53
CA THR A 66 2.56 -23.09 24.29
C THR A 66 2.51 -24.62 24.28
N LYS A 67 1.83 -25.20 23.28
CA LYS A 67 1.74 -26.66 23.10
C LYS A 67 2.82 -27.15 22.16
N ILE A 68 3.49 -28.25 22.53
CA ILE A 68 4.47 -28.95 21.71
C ILE A 68 3.92 -30.35 21.44
N GLU A 69 3.67 -30.66 20.18
CA GLU A 69 3.18 -31.96 19.70
C GLU A 69 4.29 -32.68 18.94
N LEU A 70 4.49 -33.95 19.28
CA LEU A 70 5.48 -34.84 18.68
C LEU A 70 4.74 -35.92 17.88
N TYR A 71 5.04 -36.04 16.60
CA TYR A 71 4.54 -37.07 15.71
C TYR A 71 5.71 -37.93 15.26
N ASP A 72 5.65 -39.24 15.50
CA ASP A 72 6.75 -40.20 15.25
C ASP A 72 8.12 -39.77 15.81
N LEU A 73 8.07 -39.06 16.94
CA LEU A 73 9.21 -38.64 17.74
C LEU A 73 8.96 -39.08 19.20
N GLU A 74 9.91 -39.83 19.78
CA GLU A 74 9.88 -40.22 21.18
C GLU A 74 10.62 -39.20 22.04
N LYS A 75 9.94 -38.56 22.98
CA LYS A 75 10.54 -37.57 23.88
C LYS A 75 11.50 -38.24 24.87
N ILE A 76 12.76 -37.81 24.89
CA ILE A 76 13.78 -38.28 25.84
C ILE A 76 13.85 -37.34 27.04
N SER A 77 14.00 -36.04 26.81
CA SER A 77 14.09 -35.05 27.88
C SER A 77 13.70 -33.65 27.40
N GLU A 78 13.31 -32.79 28.34
CA GLU A 78 13.02 -31.39 28.07
C GLU A 78 13.50 -30.50 29.21
N THR A 79 13.91 -29.28 28.90
CA THR A 79 14.18 -28.24 29.92
C THR A 79 12.92 -27.43 30.22
N PRO A 80 12.81 -26.77 31.39
CA PRO A 80 11.80 -25.73 31.60
C PRO A 80 12.08 -24.52 30.70
N TRP A 81 11.07 -23.67 30.48
CA TRP A 81 11.27 -22.40 29.75
C TRP A 81 12.22 -21.48 30.52
N GLU A 82 13.31 -21.08 29.87
CA GLU A 82 14.27 -20.12 30.40
C GLU A 82 14.09 -18.77 29.70
N LYS A 83 14.05 -17.69 30.48
CA LYS A 83 13.94 -16.34 29.93
C LYS A 83 15.34 -15.81 29.63
N ILE A 84 15.65 -15.62 28.36
CA ILE A 84 16.97 -15.16 27.90
C ILE A 84 17.00 -13.63 27.77
N GLU A 85 15.90 -13.05 27.29
CA GLU A 85 15.76 -11.60 27.11
C GLU A 85 14.39 -11.12 27.57
N GLU A 86 14.17 -9.80 27.53
CA GLU A 86 12.85 -9.24 27.75
C GLU A 86 11.91 -9.71 26.63
N TYR A 87 10.94 -10.57 26.97
CA TYR A 87 9.96 -11.18 26.06
C TYR A 87 10.49 -12.31 25.14
N THR A 88 11.70 -12.82 25.38
CA THR A 88 12.24 -14.00 24.67
C THR A 88 12.43 -15.16 25.63
N TYR A 89 11.83 -16.31 25.30
CA TYR A 89 11.92 -17.54 26.08
C TYR A 89 12.51 -18.66 25.23
N GLN A 90 13.36 -19.48 25.82
CA GLN A 90 13.98 -20.61 25.14
C GLN A 90 13.75 -21.91 25.93
N LYS A 91 13.62 -23.01 25.20
CA LYS A 91 13.51 -24.36 25.75
C LYS A 91 14.21 -25.35 24.83
N THR A 92 14.81 -26.37 25.42
CA THR A 92 15.49 -27.44 24.70
C THR A 92 14.71 -28.74 24.86
N LEU A 93 14.50 -29.46 23.76
CA LEU A 93 13.77 -30.72 23.70
C LEU A 93 14.62 -31.77 23.00
N LYS A 94 14.92 -32.87 23.68
CA LYS A 94 15.58 -34.04 23.09
C LYS A 94 14.54 -35.07 22.71
N ALA A 95 14.56 -35.53 21.46
CA ALA A 95 13.66 -36.56 20.97
C ALA A 95 14.38 -37.55 20.04
N LYS A 96 13.92 -38.80 20.05
CA LYS A 96 14.38 -39.89 19.20
C LYS A 96 13.46 -40.06 18.00
N ILE A 97 14.03 -40.28 16.82
CA ILE A 97 13.27 -40.41 15.56
C ILE A 97 12.74 -41.84 15.42
N LEU A 98 11.43 -41.99 15.23
CA LEU A 98 10.78 -43.30 15.08
C LEU A 98 10.47 -43.65 13.62
N SER A 99 10.24 -42.65 12.76
CA SER A 99 9.88 -42.86 11.35
C SER A 99 10.38 -41.73 10.44
N LYS A 100 10.31 -41.92 9.12
CA LYS A 100 10.58 -40.86 8.12
C LYS A 100 9.45 -39.84 7.99
N ASP A 101 8.32 -40.05 8.67
CA ASP A 101 7.20 -39.11 8.77
C ASP A 101 7.27 -38.28 10.06
N ALA A 102 8.40 -38.35 10.78
CA ALA A 102 8.65 -37.62 12.01
C ALA A 102 8.43 -36.11 11.84
N LYS A 103 7.63 -35.55 12.74
CA LYS A 103 7.23 -34.15 12.72
C LYS A 103 7.11 -33.57 14.13
N LEU A 104 7.77 -32.44 14.34
CA LEU A 104 7.61 -31.61 15.53
C LEU A 104 6.68 -30.44 15.19
N ARG A 105 5.63 -30.25 16.00
CA ARG A 105 4.68 -29.15 15.83
C ARG A 105 4.59 -28.32 17.11
N ILE A 106 4.70 -27.01 16.98
CA ILE A 106 4.61 -26.06 18.08
C ILE A 106 3.42 -25.16 17.81
N ILE A 107 2.50 -25.06 18.78
CA ILE A 107 1.26 -24.30 18.67
C ILE A 107 1.20 -23.31 19.83
N ARG A 108 1.14 -22.02 19.50
CA ARG A 108 0.96 -20.95 20.47
C ARG A 108 -0.36 -20.22 20.19
N PRO A 109 -1.35 -20.28 21.10
CA PRO A 109 -2.58 -19.51 20.91
C PRO A 109 -2.26 -18.01 21.00
N CYS A 110 -2.88 -17.18 20.16
CA CYS A 110 -2.81 -15.72 20.26
C CYS A 110 -4.22 -15.10 20.11
N PRO A 111 -4.66 -14.19 21.01
CA PRO A 111 -6.00 -13.59 20.95
C PRO A 111 -6.15 -12.63 19.77
N LYS A 112 -5.03 -12.11 19.24
CA LYS A 112 -4.99 -11.12 18.17
C LYS A 112 -4.81 -11.75 16.79
N TYR A 113 -4.00 -12.80 16.68
CA TYR A 113 -3.59 -13.39 15.40
C TYR A 113 -4.11 -14.81 15.14
N GLY A 114 -4.81 -15.43 16.11
CA GLY A 114 -5.14 -16.85 16.05
C GLY A 114 -4.00 -17.74 16.53
N ALA A 115 -4.11 -19.06 16.39
CA ALA A 115 -3.03 -19.97 16.78
C ALA A 115 -1.86 -19.87 15.81
N ILE A 116 -0.68 -19.50 16.32
CA ILE A 116 0.58 -19.46 15.59
C ILE A 116 1.16 -20.87 15.63
N VAL A 117 1.46 -21.44 14.46
CA VAL A 117 1.90 -22.84 14.33
C VAL A 117 3.22 -22.91 13.58
N ARG A 118 4.18 -23.66 14.12
CA ARG A 118 5.46 -23.98 13.46
C ARG A 118 5.65 -25.49 13.38
N ASP A 119 5.97 -25.98 12.19
CA ASP A 119 6.17 -27.40 11.89
C ASP A 119 7.64 -27.63 11.45
N VAL A 120 8.29 -28.67 11.98
CA VAL A 120 9.63 -29.15 11.59
C VAL A 120 9.51 -30.61 11.15
N THR A 121 10.03 -30.96 9.97
CA THR A 121 9.82 -32.27 9.31
C THR A 121 11.12 -32.96 8.91
N TYR A 122 11.04 -34.27 8.67
CA TYR A 122 12.13 -35.14 8.19
C TYR A 122 12.53 -34.88 6.73
N GLU A 123 13.84 -34.75 6.48
CA GLU A 123 14.45 -34.66 5.14
C GLU A 123 15.49 -35.79 4.97
N SER A 124 15.37 -36.60 3.91
CA SER A 124 16.24 -37.76 3.70
C SER A 124 17.54 -37.38 2.99
N SER A 125 18.68 -37.90 3.47
CA SER A 125 20.06 -37.70 2.98
C SER A 125 20.37 -38.12 1.51
N ALA A 126 19.35 -38.37 0.69
CA ALA A 126 19.49 -38.47 -0.77
C ALA A 126 19.34 -37.11 -1.49
N SER A 127 19.08 -36.02 -0.76
CA SER A 127 19.02 -34.64 -1.25
C SER A 127 20.23 -33.79 -0.82
N ALA A 128 21.35 -34.43 -0.43
CA ALA A 128 22.58 -33.75 0.00
C ALA A 128 23.55 -33.52 -1.17
N SER A 129 23.11 -32.77 -2.19
CA SER A 129 23.97 -32.00 -3.08
C SER A 129 23.06 -31.09 -3.92
N GLU A 130 23.27 -29.77 -3.81
CA GLU A 130 22.51 -28.69 -4.47
C GLU A 130 21.23 -28.25 -3.73
N ALA A 131 21.40 -27.54 -2.61
CA ALA A 131 20.44 -26.52 -2.19
C ALA A 131 20.58 -25.30 -3.13
N GLU A 132 20.08 -25.43 -4.36
CA GLU A 132 19.72 -24.28 -5.17
C GLU A 132 18.32 -23.81 -4.74
N GLU A 133 18.14 -22.49 -4.65
CA GLU A 133 16.82 -21.84 -4.67
C GLU A 133 15.98 -22.49 -5.77
N GLY A 134 14.99 -23.31 -5.40
CA GLY A 134 14.23 -24.09 -6.37
C GLY A 134 13.53 -23.19 -7.39
N GLU A 135 14.12 -23.04 -8.57
CA GLU A 135 13.51 -22.39 -9.72
C GLU A 135 12.13 -23.01 -9.97
N LEU A 136 11.09 -22.17 -9.93
CA LEU A 136 9.80 -22.52 -10.49
C LEU A 136 10.02 -22.98 -11.93
N PRO A 137 9.43 -24.11 -12.39
CA PRO A 137 9.66 -24.60 -13.74
C PRO A 137 9.33 -23.49 -14.74
N HIS A 138 10.33 -23.08 -15.53
CA HIS A 138 10.25 -21.94 -16.43
C HIS A 138 9.51 -22.32 -17.72
N ILE A 139 8.23 -22.69 -17.58
CA ILE A 139 7.39 -23.14 -18.68
C ILE A 139 6.75 -21.92 -19.34
N SER A 140 6.85 -21.86 -20.67
CA SER A 140 6.24 -20.79 -21.45
C SER A 140 4.71 -20.94 -21.48
N GLY A 141 3.99 -19.82 -21.54
CA GLY A 141 2.53 -19.84 -21.67
C GLY A 141 2.02 -20.53 -22.94
N ARG A 142 2.89 -20.87 -23.91
CA ARG A 142 2.56 -21.65 -25.11
C ARG A 142 2.63 -23.16 -24.85
N GLU A 143 3.61 -23.63 -24.07
CA GLU A 143 3.72 -25.04 -23.68
C GLU A 143 2.60 -25.43 -22.73
N LEU A 144 2.27 -24.56 -21.76
CA LEU A 144 1.16 -24.77 -20.83
C LEU A 144 -0.18 -24.97 -21.55
N GLN A 145 -0.41 -24.35 -22.71
CA GLN A 145 -1.68 -24.45 -23.43
C GLN A 145 -1.98 -25.85 -23.97
N SER A 146 -0.94 -26.64 -24.26
CA SER A 146 -1.06 -28.00 -24.77
C SER A 146 -1.12 -29.08 -23.67
N MET A 147 -0.92 -28.70 -22.40
CA MET A 147 -0.88 -29.64 -21.28
C MET A 147 -2.28 -29.87 -20.69
N THR A 148 -2.47 -31.04 -20.10
CA THR A 148 -3.60 -31.38 -19.23
C THR A 148 -3.34 -30.91 -17.80
N LEU A 149 -4.40 -30.69 -17.03
CA LEU A 149 -4.28 -30.33 -15.60
C LEU A 149 -3.49 -31.36 -14.80
N LYS A 150 -3.62 -32.65 -15.14
CA LYS A 150 -2.85 -33.74 -14.55
C LYS A 150 -1.34 -33.64 -14.82
N GLU A 151 -0.95 -33.27 -16.04
CA GLU A 151 0.47 -33.07 -16.39
C GLU A 151 1.05 -31.84 -15.70
N VAL A 152 0.26 -30.77 -15.57
CA VAL A 152 0.67 -29.57 -14.83
C VAL A 152 0.83 -29.88 -13.34
N ALA A 153 -0.11 -30.60 -12.72
CA ALA A 153 -0.01 -31.01 -11.33
C ALA A 153 1.25 -31.86 -11.07
N LYS A 154 1.55 -32.79 -11.99
CA LYS A 154 2.77 -33.62 -11.93
C LYS A 154 4.06 -32.81 -12.04
N LEU A 155 4.09 -31.77 -12.89
CA LEU A 155 5.24 -30.88 -13.02
C LEU A 155 5.51 -30.05 -11.75
N TYR A 156 4.46 -29.67 -11.04
CA TYR A 156 4.56 -28.85 -9.83
C TYR A 156 4.68 -29.70 -8.54
N GLY A 157 4.54 -31.02 -8.64
CA GLY A 157 4.62 -31.93 -7.49
C GLY A 157 3.41 -31.85 -6.56
N ILE A 158 2.23 -31.53 -7.09
CA ILE A 158 0.97 -31.32 -6.33
C ILE A 158 -0.12 -32.31 -6.75
N ASP A 159 -1.14 -32.51 -5.90
CA ASP A 159 -2.32 -33.30 -6.28
C ASP A 159 -3.16 -32.54 -7.32
N THR A 160 -3.70 -33.26 -8.31
CA THR A 160 -4.52 -32.66 -9.38
C THR A 160 -5.83 -32.08 -8.82
N LYS A 161 -6.36 -32.65 -7.74
CA LYS A 161 -7.56 -32.16 -7.06
C LYS A 161 -7.32 -30.84 -6.34
N ASP A 162 -6.13 -30.66 -5.76
CA ASP A 162 -5.73 -29.41 -5.12
C ASP A 162 -5.58 -28.30 -6.17
N LEU A 163 -5.00 -28.62 -7.33
CA LEU A 163 -4.93 -27.71 -8.47
C LEU A 163 -6.32 -27.32 -8.99
N ILE A 164 -7.24 -28.29 -9.16
CA ILE A 164 -8.61 -28.04 -9.62
C ILE A 164 -9.39 -27.20 -8.59
N SER A 165 -9.17 -27.45 -7.29
CA SER A 165 -9.77 -26.69 -6.20
C SER A 165 -9.28 -25.24 -6.18
N GLU A 166 -7.98 -25.01 -6.33
CA GLU A 166 -7.39 -23.67 -6.45
C GLU A 166 -7.85 -22.91 -7.69
N LEU A 167 -8.16 -23.63 -8.77
CA LEU A 167 -8.72 -23.06 -10.00
C LEU A 167 -10.21 -22.72 -9.87
N GLY A 168 -10.92 -23.23 -8.86
CA GLY A 168 -12.32 -22.93 -8.59
C GLY A 168 -13.29 -23.39 -9.68
N VAL A 169 -12.95 -24.43 -10.44
CA VAL A 169 -13.77 -24.97 -11.54
C VAL A 169 -14.03 -26.46 -11.40
N ALA A 170 -15.24 -26.90 -11.77
CA ALA A 170 -15.59 -28.32 -11.83
C ALA A 170 -15.28 -28.86 -13.24
N VAL A 171 -14.08 -29.41 -13.42
CA VAL A 171 -13.59 -29.96 -14.70
C VAL A 171 -12.91 -31.31 -14.49
N SER A 172 -12.81 -32.11 -15.56
CA SER A 172 -12.07 -33.39 -15.52
C SER A 172 -10.56 -33.16 -15.39
N GLU A 173 -9.84 -34.09 -14.75
CA GLU A 173 -8.38 -34.06 -14.60
C GLU A 173 -7.64 -34.06 -15.96
N ASP A 174 -8.27 -34.60 -17.00
CA ASP A 174 -7.73 -34.66 -18.37
C ASP A 174 -8.04 -33.40 -19.20
N THR A 175 -8.60 -32.35 -18.57
CA THR A 175 -8.94 -31.11 -19.29
C THR A 175 -7.67 -30.38 -19.73
N ILE A 176 -7.60 -30.02 -21.02
CA ILE A 176 -6.49 -29.26 -21.60
C ILE A 176 -6.58 -27.80 -21.16
N VAL A 177 -5.46 -27.21 -20.75
CA VAL A 177 -5.39 -25.84 -20.21
C VAL A 177 -5.95 -24.79 -21.18
N ARG A 178 -5.76 -24.96 -22.50
CA ARG A 178 -6.35 -24.06 -23.52
C ARG A 178 -7.89 -24.02 -23.46
N ASP A 179 -8.54 -25.12 -23.10
CA ASP A 179 -10.00 -25.22 -23.04
C ASP A 179 -10.59 -24.59 -21.78
N LEU A 180 -9.76 -24.27 -20.78
CA LEU A 180 -10.16 -23.53 -19.58
C LEU A 180 -10.46 -22.05 -19.86
N LYS A 181 -10.08 -21.54 -21.05
CA LYS A 181 -10.43 -20.19 -21.51
C LYS A 181 -11.94 -19.94 -21.47
N LYS A 182 -12.77 -20.98 -21.66
CA LYS A 182 -14.24 -20.88 -21.57
C LYS A 182 -14.75 -20.51 -20.16
N TYR A 183 -13.93 -20.75 -19.14
CA TYR A 183 -14.18 -20.37 -17.75
C TYR A 183 -13.43 -19.11 -17.34
N GLY A 184 -12.81 -18.39 -18.28
CA GLY A 184 -12.03 -17.19 -18.00
C GLY A 184 -10.63 -17.46 -17.43
N ILE A 185 -10.20 -18.71 -17.37
CA ILE A 185 -8.90 -19.13 -16.82
C ILE A 185 -7.87 -19.18 -17.96
N ARG A 186 -6.77 -18.46 -17.78
CA ARG A 186 -5.63 -18.42 -18.72
C ARG A 186 -4.51 -19.35 -18.22
N PRO A 187 -3.56 -19.72 -19.10
CA PRO A 187 -2.40 -20.53 -18.72
C PRO A 187 -1.60 -19.97 -17.53
N PHE A 188 -1.56 -18.65 -17.38
CA PHE A 188 -0.94 -17.98 -16.23
C PHE A 188 -1.69 -18.28 -14.93
N ASP A 189 -3.02 -18.25 -14.95
CA ASP A 189 -3.85 -18.47 -13.76
C ASP A 189 -3.68 -19.93 -13.27
N VAL A 190 -3.45 -20.88 -14.19
CA VAL A 190 -3.06 -22.28 -13.89
C VAL A 190 -1.66 -22.36 -13.28
N LYS A 191 -0.70 -21.61 -13.81
CA LYS A 191 0.66 -21.52 -13.25
C LYS A 191 0.66 -20.97 -11.81
N GLU A 192 -0.14 -19.94 -11.57
CA GLU A 192 -0.27 -19.30 -10.25
C GLU A 192 -1.00 -20.21 -9.25
N ALA A 193 -2.07 -20.87 -9.67
CA ALA A 193 -2.78 -21.88 -8.87
C ALA A 193 -1.88 -23.05 -8.48
N ALA A 194 -1.08 -23.58 -9.42
CA ALA A 194 -0.13 -24.65 -9.13
C ALA A 194 0.98 -24.20 -8.17
N THR A 195 1.43 -22.95 -8.29
CA THR A 195 2.40 -22.36 -7.36
C THR A 195 1.80 -22.21 -5.95
N ARG A 196 0.56 -21.73 -5.83
CA ARG A 196 -0.13 -21.62 -4.55
C ARG A 196 -0.37 -22.97 -3.88
N ALA A 197 -0.82 -23.96 -4.65
CA ALA A 197 -1.01 -25.33 -4.15
C ALA A 197 0.29 -25.95 -3.65
N LYS A 198 1.44 -25.63 -4.27
CA LYS A 198 2.77 -26.10 -3.83
C LYS A 198 3.22 -25.43 -2.53
N VAL A 199 2.87 -24.17 -2.32
CA VAL A 199 3.27 -23.37 -1.13
C VAL A 199 2.33 -23.59 0.05
N SER A 200 1.11 -24.08 -0.15
CA SER A 200 0.16 -24.34 0.93
C SER A 200 -0.72 -25.58 0.64
N PRO A 201 -0.31 -26.79 1.10
CA PRO A 201 -1.20 -27.94 1.07
C PRO A 201 -2.38 -27.67 2.02
N THR A 202 -3.56 -27.42 1.44
CA THR A 202 -4.73 -26.94 2.17
C THR A 202 -5.17 -27.88 3.29
N LYS A 203 -5.04 -27.44 4.54
CA LYS A 203 -5.83 -27.99 5.67
C LYS A 203 -6.92 -26.97 6.00
N LYS A 204 -8.19 -27.37 5.83
CA LYS A 204 -9.38 -26.61 6.27
C LYS A 204 -9.21 -26.17 7.73
N ILE A 205 -8.94 -24.90 7.96
CA ILE A 205 -9.15 -24.25 9.25
C ILE A 205 -10.35 -23.33 9.08
N GLU A 206 -11.44 -23.71 9.71
CA GLU A 206 -12.64 -22.90 9.91
C GLU A 206 -12.26 -21.73 10.84
N SER A 207 -11.66 -20.71 10.23
CA SER A 207 -11.38 -19.43 10.86
C SER A 207 -12.47 -18.44 10.45
N LEU A 208 -12.98 -17.72 11.44
CA LEU A 208 -13.90 -16.59 11.31
C LEU A 208 -13.53 -15.76 10.07
N PRO A 209 -14.46 -15.48 9.15
CA PRO A 209 -14.09 -15.04 7.81
C PRO A 209 -13.36 -13.70 7.84
N ARG A 210 -12.08 -13.73 7.45
CA ARG A 210 -11.19 -12.59 7.23
C ARG A 210 -11.82 -11.50 6.33
N SER A 211 -12.84 -11.87 5.54
CA SER A 211 -13.64 -10.99 4.68
C SER A 211 -14.50 -9.98 5.44
N LEU A 212 -14.96 -10.29 6.66
CA LEU A 212 -15.80 -9.38 7.42
C LEU A 212 -14.95 -8.31 8.11
N ALA A 213 -13.78 -8.67 8.64
CA ALA A 213 -12.85 -7.71 9.27
C ALA A 213 -12.20 -6.76 8.25
N SER A 214 -11.84 -7.26 7.05
CA SER A 214 -11.34 -6.39 5.97
C SER A 214 -12.45 -5.46 5.47
N ALA A 215 -13.66 -5.96 5.21
CA ALA A 215 -14.77 -5.13 4.74
C ALA A 215 -15.10 -3.96 5.69
N HIS A 216 -15.13 -4.19 7.01
CA HIS A 216 -15.43 -3.12 7.99
C HIS A 216 -14.34 -2.04 8.08
N ALA A 217 -13.06 -2.40 7.96
CA ALA A 217 -11.97 -1.43 7.91
C ALA A 217 -12.06 -0.53 6.65
N ASN A 218 -12.53 -1.10 5.55
CA ASN A 218 -12.58 -0.42 4.24
C ASN A 218 -13.80 0.51 4.07
N TYR A 219 -14.95 0.20 4.66
CA TYR A 219 -16.09 1.13 4.70
C TYR A 219 -15.82 2.36 5.57
N PHE A 220 -15.09 2.18 6.68
CA PHE A 220 -14.68 3.28 7.53
C PHE A 220 -13.78 4.27 6.78
N ASP A 221 -12.85 3.77 5.96
CA ASP A 221 -11.99 4.60 5.12
C ASP A 221 -12.78 5.46 4.13
N VAL A 222 -13.73 4.84 3.41
CA VAL A 222 -14.58 5.55 2.44
C VAL A 222 -15.44 6.58 3.16
N LEU A 223 -16.04 6.21 4.31
CA LEU A 223 -16.84 7.11 5.13
C LEU A 223 -16.00 8.30 5.61
N LEU A 224 -14.79 8.07 6.11
CA LEU A 224 -13.88 9.11 6.55
C LEU A 224 -13.54 10.07 5.41
N VAL A 225 -13.19 9.54 4.22
CA VAL A 225 -12.92 10.36 3.03
C VAL A 225 -14.14 11.20 2.67
N LEU A 226 -15.35 10.64 2.69
CA LEU A 226 -16.59 11.38 2.41
C LEU A 226 -16.87 12.48 3.45
N VAL A 227 -16.64 12.21 4.74
CA VAL A 227 -16.76 13.20 5.82
C VAL A 227 -15.77 14.35 5.61
N LEU A 228 -14.50 14.02 5.33
CA LEU A 228 -13.46 15.03 5.06
C LEU A 228 -13.74 15.83 3.79
N LEU A 229 -14.26 15.21 2.73
CA LEU A 229 -14.72 15.89 1.52
C LEU A 229 -15.86 16.87 1.81
N SER A 230 -16.82 16.46 2.63
CA SER A 230 -17.93 17.31 3.05
C SER A 230 -17.45 18.50 3.87
N MET A 231 -16.57 18.27 4.85
CA MET A 231 -15.94 19.31 5.67
C MET A 231 -15.11 20.29 4.82
N ALA A 232 -14.29 19.77 3.90
CA ALA A 232 -13.47 20.59 3.00
C ALA A 232 -14.33 21.47 2.09
N THR A 233 -15.38 20.91 1.52
CA THR A 233 -16.33 21.63 0.67
C THR A 233 -17.04 22.73 1.44
N PHE A 234 -17.56 22.41 2.63
CA PHE A 234 -18.21 23.38 3.51
C PHE A 234 -17.25 24.52 3.90
N ALA A 235 -16.02 24.18 4.31
CA ALA A 235 -15.00 25.16 4.66
C ALA A 235 -14.63 26.06 3.47
N PHE A 236 -14.52 25.49 2.28
CA PHE A 236 -14.22 26.22 1.05
C PHE A 236 -15.30 27.24 0.71
N PHE A 237 -16.59 26.85 0.72
CA PHE A 237 -17.70 27.76 0.42
C PHE A 237 -17.91 28.82 1.51
N LYS A 238 -17.70 28.46 2.79
CA LYS A 238 -17.71 29.44 3.90
C LYS A 238 -16.46 30.33 3.94
N ARG A 239 -15.57 30.25 2.94
CA ARG A 239 -14.31 31.00 2.84
C ARG A 239 -13.39 30.83 4.06
N LYS A 240 -13.55 29.73 4.81
CA LYS A 240 -12.71 29.34 5.95
C LYS A 240 -11.46 28.62 5.46
N PHE A 241 -10.67 29.25 4.59
CA PHE A 241 -9.53 28.61 3.90
C PHE A 241 -8.44 28.08 4.85
N LYS A 242 -8.33 28.63 6.07
CA LYS A 242 -7.41 28.08 7.10
C LYS A 242 -7.81 26.69 7.60
N ALA A 243 -9.08 26.30 7.48
CA ALA A 243 -9.52 24.95 7.85
C ALA A 243 -8.85 23.86 6.99
N LYS A 244 -8.26 24.21 5.84
CA LYS A 244 -7.45 23.27 5.03
C LYS A 244 -6.35 22.60 5.85
N TYR A 245 -5.71 23.33 6.78
CA TYR A 245 -4.62 22.76 7.58
C TYR A 245 -5.13 21.70 8.56
N LEU A 246 -6.35 21.88 9.07
CA LEU A 246 -7.00 20.89 9.94
C LEU A 246 -7.36 19.63 9.15
N THR A 247 -8.03 19.76 8.00
CA THR A 247 -8.43 18.61 7.18
C THR A 247 -7.22 17.88 6.59
N LEU A 248 -6.19 18.60 6.13
CA LEU A 248 -4.93 18.02 5.68
C LEU A 248 -4.20 17.30 6.81
N GLY A 249 -4.18 17.88 8.02
CA GLY A 249 -3.53 17.28 9.19
C GLY A 249 -4.21 15.99 9.64
N ILE A 250 -5.55 16.00 9.74
CA ILE A 250 -6.33 14.81 10.11
C ILE A 250 -6.08 13.67 9.13
N PHE A 251 -6.17 13.92 7.83
CA PHE A 251 -6.00 12.85 6.83
C PHE A 251 -4.55 12.37 6.75
N PHE A 252 -3.58 13.28 6.85
CA PHE A 252 -2.17 12.92 6.88
C PHE A 252 -1.83 12.03 8.08
N LEU A 253 -2.31 12.36 9.28
CA LEU A 253 -2.12 11.54 10.48
C LEU A 253 -2.83 10.19 10.37
N TYR A 254 -4.02 10.18 9.78
CA TYR A 254 -4.77 8.96 9.52
C TYR A 254 -4.00 7.99 8.61
N ASP A 255 -3.56 8.47 7.43
CA ASP A 255 -2.80 7.66 6.48
C ASP A 255 -1.40 7.29 7.01
N PHE A 256 -0.81 8.09 7.90
CA PHE A 256 0.53 7.80 8.46
C PHE A 256 0.50 6.81 9.64
N TYR A 257 -0.50 6.88 10.52
CA TYR A 257 -0.52 6.07 11.76
C TYR A 257 -1.47 4.88 11.73
N LEU A 258 -2.58 4.96 11.02
CA LEU A 258 -3.70 4.00 11.19
C LEU A 258 -3.88 3.07 10.00
N ARG A 259 -3.23 3.32 8.87
CA ARG A 259 -3.57 2.68 7.61
C ARG A 259 -2.35 2.02 6.94
N GLU A 260 -2.41 0.71 6.75
CA GLU A 260 -1.45 -0.06 5.93
C GLU A 260 -1.72 0.05 4.41
N ALA A 261 -2.74 0.84 4.05
CA ALA A 261 -3.42 0.85 2.75
C ALA A 261 -3.69 2.29 2.24
N HIS A 262 -2.69 2.99 1.68
CA HIS A 262 -2.88 4.35 1.15
C HIS A 262 -3.25 4.37 -0.34
N LEU A 263 -3.86 5.47 -0.80
CA LEU A 263 -4.14 5.70 -2.23
C LEU A 263 -2.84 6.02 -2.98
N CYS A 264 -2.10 4.98 -3.41
CA CYS A 264 -0.84 5.13 -4.13
C CYS A 264 -1.03 5.95 -5.40
N THR A 265 -0.54 7.20 -5.43
CA THR A 265 -0.80 8.09 -6.58
C THR A 265 -0.21 7.58 -7.88
N VAL A 266 0.87 6.80 -7.81
CA VAL A 266 1.61 6.26 -8.97
C VAL A 266 1.01 4.93 -9.47
N GLY A 267 0.74 3.99 -8.56
CA GLY A 267 0.21 2.66 -8.90
C GLY A 267 -1.29 2.63 -9.15
N SER A 268 -2.08 3.55 -8.57
CA SER A 268 -3.55 3.53 -8.71
C SER A 268 -4.04 3.65 -10.17
N PRO A 269 -3.48 4.54 -11.02
CA PRO A 269 -3.84 4.59 -12.44
C PRO A 269 -3.60 3.26 -13.19
N GLN A 270 -2.52 2.55 -12.87
CA GLN A 270 -2.20 1.26 -13.49
C GLN A 270 -3.13 0.14 -12.99
N ARG A 271 -3.36 0.07 -11.68
CA ARG A 271 -4.34 -0.86 -11.07
C ARG A 271 -5.71 -0.68 -11.69
N PHE A 272 -6.14 0.57 -11.86
CA PHE A 272 -7.39 0.90 -12.51
C PHE A 272 -7.43 0.39 -13.96
N LEU A 273 -6.39 0.66 -14.75
CA LEU A 273 -6.31 0.23 -16.14
C LEU A 273 -6.38 -1.30 -16.30
N LEU A 274 -5.61 -2.03 -15.50
CA LEU A 274 -5.51 -3.50 -15.58
C LEU A 274 -6.75 -4.22 -15.05
N ARG A 275 -7.41 -3.66 -14.02
CA ARG A 275 -8.59 -4.27 -13.38
C ARG A 275 -9.91 -3.64 -13.84
N PHE A 276 -9.89 -2.81 -14.88
CA PHE A 276 -11.08 -2.13 -15.39
C PHE A 276 -12.18 -3.11 -15.83
N GLN A 277 -11.80 -4.23 -16.47
CA GLN A 277 -12.76 -5.25 -16.93
C GLN A 277 -13.47 -5.95 -15.77
N GLU A 278 -12.80 -6.16 -14.64
CA GLU A 278 -13.40 -6.76 -13.44
C GLU A 278 -14.40 -5.80 -12.79
N LEU A 279 -14.11 -4.50 -12.84
CA LEU A 279 -15.03 -3.46 -12.37
C LEU A 279 -16.36 -3.47 -13.15
N ILE A 280 -16.32 -3.64 -14.48
CA ILE A 280 -17.52 -3.69 -15.33
C ILE A 280 -18.38 -4.93 -15.01
N LYS A 281 -17.74 -6.04 -14.63
CA LYS A 281 -18.44 -7.29 -14.26
C LYS A 281 -19.09 -7.23 -12.86
N GLY A 282 -19.01 -6.09 -12.17
CA GLY A 282 -19.62 -5.88 -10.86
C GLY A 282 -18.73 -6.27 -9.67
N HIS A 283 -17.49 -6.71 -9.91
CA HIS A 283 -16.50 -6.89 -8.85
C HIS A 283 -15.85 -5.53 -8.57
N PHE A 284 -16.37 -4.80 -7.57
CA PHE A 284 -15.76 -3.56 -7.09
C PHE A 284 -14.73 -3.88 -6.01
N PRO A 285 -13.42 -4.01 -6.32
CA PRO A 285 -12.42 -4.08 -5.27
C PRO A 285 -12.45 -2.79 -4.45
N GLU A 286 -12.26 -2.89 -3.15
CA GLU A 286 -12.39 -1.78 -2.20
C GLU A 286 -11.45 -0.60 -2.54
N TRP A 287 -10.27 -0.91 -3.10
CA TRP A 287 -9.32 0.06 -3.67
C TRP A 287 -9.92 0.94 -4.78
N GLY A 288 -10.88 0.40 -5.54
CA GLY A 288 -11.58 1.11 -6.61
C GLY A 288 -12.41 2.26 -6.06
N LEU A 289 -13.15 2.05 -4.97
CA LEU A 289 -13.98 3.11 -4.36
C LEU A 289 -13.14 4.31 -3.90
N LEU A 290 -12.00 4.05 -3.26
CA LEU A 290 -11.08 5.09 -2.79
C LEU A 290 -10.42 5.87 -3.93
N PHE A 291 -10.32 5.28 -5.12
CA PHE A 291 -9.86 5.95 -6.33
C PHE A 291 -10.97 6.76 -7.02
N PHE A 292 -12.19 6.20 -7.09
CA PHE A 292 -13.32 6.83 -7.77
C PHE A 292 -13.91 8.01 -7.01
N VAL A 293 -14.01 7.94 -5.68
CA VAL A 293 -14.61 9.01 -4.87
C VAL A 293 -13.88 10.35 -5.10
N PRO A 294 -12.54 10.44 -5.03
CA PRO A 294 -11.81 11.66 -5.39
C PRO A 294 -11.96 12.10 -6.85
N ILE A 295 -12.11 11.16 -7.80
CA ILE A 295 -12.33 11.45 -9.23
C ILE A 295 -13.69 12.14 -9.43
N LEU A 296 -14.76 11.53 -8.93
CA LEU A 296 -16.12 12.06 -9.03
C LEU A 296 -16.24 13.40 -8.30
N PHE A 297 -15.60 13.50 -7.13
CA PHE A 297 -15.54 14.77 -6.42
C PHE A 297 -14.79 15.85 -7.22
N THR A 298 -13.70 15.50 -7.90
CA THR A 298 -12.95 16.44 -8.74
C THR A 298 -13.78 16.90 -9.95
N LEU A 299 -14.63 16.04 -10.51
CA LEU A 299 -15.57 16.43 -11.54
C LEU A 299 -16.62 17.43 -11.03
N ALA A 300 -17.08 17.32 -9.78
CA ALA A 300 -18.02 18.29 -9.23
C ALA A 300 -17.34 19.60 -8.80
N PHE A 301 -16.32 19.50 -7.95
CA PHE A 301 -15.73 20.64 -7.22
C PHE A 301 -14.30 20.95 -7.63
N GLY A 302 -13.81 20.39 -8.73
CA GLY A 302 -12.42 20.54 -9.19
C GLY A 302 -11.42 20.04 -8.16
N ARG A 303 -10.17 20.54 -8.23
CA ARG A 303 -9.05 20.00 -7.46
C ARG A 303 -9.04 20.40 -5.96
N ILE A 304 -10.21 20.60 -5.33
CA ILE A 304 -10.31 20.84 -3.88
C ILE A 304 -9.71 19.66 -3.10
N TYR A 305 -9.88 18.42 -3.57
CA TYR A 305 -9.25 17.24 -2.95
C TYR A 305 -7.73 17.42 -2.80
N CYS A 306 -7.05 17.86 -3.87
CA CYS A 306 -5.61 18.15 -3.82
C CYS A 306 -5.27 19.25 -2.81
N GLY A 307 -6.13 20.27 -2.66
CA GLY A 307 -5.89 21.43 -1.81
C GLY A 307 -6.15 21.21 -0.32
N PHE A 308 -7.14 20.38 0.02
CA PHE A 308 -7.69 20.27 1.38
C PHE A 308 -7.56 18.89 2.02
N ILE A 309 -7.35 17.82 1.24
CA ILE A 309 -7.48 16.44 1.76
C ILE A 309 -6.24 15.62 1.44
N CYS A 310 -5.81 15.57 0.18
CA CYS A 310 -4.74 14.71 -0.30
C CYS A 310 -3.50 14.68 0.62
N PRO A 311 -3.06 13.51 1.11
CA PRO A 311 -2.01 13.38 2.13
C PRO A 311 -0.63 13.73 1.54
N TYR A 312 -0.40 13.40 0.27
CA TYR A 312 0.75 13.87 -0.51
C TYR A 312 0.82 15.40 -0.62
N GLY A 313 -0.35 16.02 -0.74
CA GLY A 313 -0.50 17.47 -0.74
C GLY A 313 -0.25 18.06 0.65
N ALA A 314 -0.72 17.40 1.69
CA ALA A 314 -0.52 17.78 3.09
C ALA A 314 0.96 17.82 3.44
N TYR A 315 1.71 16.76 3.13
CA TYR A 315 3.15 16.68 3.35
C TYR A 315 3.89 17.90 2.77
N GLN A 316 3.66 18.18 1.49
CA GLN A 316 4.28 19.32 0.81
C GLN A 316 3.76 20.68 1.29
N GLU A 317 2.49 20.77 1.72
CA GLU A 317 1.92 21.99 2.31
C GLU A 317 2.61 22.30 3.63
N PHE A 318 2.78 21.32 4.52
CA PHE A 318 3.41 21.53 5.81
C PHE A 318 4.89 21.89 5.66
N LEU A 319 5.62 21.22 4.76
CA LEU A 319 6.98 21.65 4.38
C LEU A 319 7.00 23.08 3.80
N SER A 320 5.91 23.50 3.16
CA SER A 320 5.82 24.85 2.63
C SER A 320 5.76 25.92 3.71
N LEU A 321 5.28 25.58 4.91
CA LEU A 321 5.19 26.50 6.05
C LEU A 321 6.54 26.74 6.75
N ILE A 322 7.50 25.82 6.60
CA ILE A 322 8.83 25.92 7.22
C ILE A 322 9.64 27.06 6.56
N THR A 323 9.51 27.24 5.25
CA THR A 323 10.27 28.24 4.49
C THR A 323 9.42 29.48 4.19
N LYS A 324 9.87 30.66 4.62
CA LYS A 324 9.11 31.93 4.42
C LYS A 324 9.00 32.38 2.97
N LYS A 325 9.95 32.02 2.10
CA LYS A 325 9.97 32.38 0.67
C LYS A 325 10.17 31.12 -0.17
N LYS A 326 9.27 30.89 -1.12
CA LYS A 326 9.38 29.83 -2.12
C LYS A 326 9.86 30.41 -3.44
N LEU A 327 10.66 29.64 -4.17
CA LEU A 327 11.13 30.00 -5.49
C LEU A 327 9.97 29.91 -6.49
N LYS A 328 9.69 31.03 -7.18
CA LYS A 328 8.79 31.04 -8.32
C LYS A 328 9.57 30.68 -9.59
N ILE A 329 9.09 29.67 -10.30
CA ILE A 329 9.77 29.17 -11.51
C ILE A 329 9.37 30.05 -12.71
N PRO A 330 10.31 30.45 -13.58
CA PRO A 330 10.00 31.23 -14.77
C PRO A 330 8.91 30.57 -15.63
N GLU A 331 7.98 31.35 -16.17
CA GLU A 331 6.76 30.86 -16.84
C GLU A 331 7.05 29.83 -17.96
N LYS A 332 8.11 30.06 -18.76
CA LYS A 332 8.49 29.16 -19.85
C LYS A 332 8.91 27.77 -19.34
N ILE A 333 9.68 27.73 -18.25
CA ILE A 333 10.14 26.47 -17.63
C ILE A 333 8.97 25.81 -16.92
N ASP A 334 8.20 26.57 -16.17
CA ASP A 334 7.02 26.13 -15.45
C ASP A 334 6.01 25.42 -16.37
N LYS A 335 5.67 26.04 -17.51
CA LYS A 335 4.77 25.47 -18.51
C LYS A 335 5.27 24.15 -19.09
N LYS A 336 6.57 24.07 -19.43
CA LYS A 336 7.17 22.83 -19.97
C LYS A 336 7.23 21.73 -18.90
N ALA A 337 7.68 22.06 -17.69
CA ALA A 337 7.79 21.11 -16.60
C ALA A 337 6.44 20.52 -16.17
N ARG A 338 5.33 21.27 -16.31
CA ARG A 338 3.98 20.74 -16.07
C ARG A 338 3.57 19.63 -17.03
N TYR A 339 4.22 19.49 -18.20
CA TYR A 339 3.95 18.36 -19.09
C TYR A 339 4.56 17.04 -18.59
N LEU A 340 5.55 17.10 -17.70
CA LEU A 340 6.23 15.91 -17.17
C LEU A 340 5.27 14.95 -16.46
N LYS A 341 4.27 15.44 -15.72
CA LYS A 341 3.27 14.57 -15.06
C LYS A 341 2.41 13.81 -16.06
N TYR A 342 2.16 14.37 -17.25
CA TYR A 342 1.41 13.69 -18.31
C TYR A 342 2.28 12.70 -19.06
N LEU A 343 3.55 13.03 -19.28
CA LEU A 343 4.55 12.08 -19.80
C LEU A 343 4.69 10.89 -18.86
N PHE A 344 4.84 11.16 -17.56
CA PHE A 344 4.96 10.11 -16.53
C PHE A 344 3.69 9.26 -16.45
N LEU A 345 2.50 9.87 -16.42
CA LEU A 345 1.24 9.13 -16.50
C LEU A 345 1.19 8.24 -17.75
N THR A 346 1.52 8.78 -18.92
CA THR A 346 1.47 8.01 -20.17
C THR A 346 2.45 6.83 -20.14
N ALA A 347 3.68 7.05 -19.66
CA ALA A 347 4.67 6.00 -19.50
C ALA A 347 4.18 4.89 -18.54
N LEU A 348 3.55 5.26 -17.42
CA LEU A 348 2.97 4.30 -16.47
C LEU A 348 1.82 3.49 -17.09
N LEU A 349 0.95 4.11 -17.88
CA LEU A 349 -0.14 3.39 -18.54
C LEU A 349 0.38 2.44 -19.63
N ILE A 350 1.36 2.87 -20.42
CA ILE A 350 2.02 2.02 -21.43
C ILE A 350 2.73 0.84 -20.76
N SER A 351 3.48 1.08 -19.68
CA SER A 351 4.18 0.00 -18.98
C SER A 351 3.22 -1.01 -18.37
N ALA A 352 2.07 -0.56 -17.83
CA ALA A 352 1.03 -1.45 -17.37
C ALA A 352 0.45 -2.30 -18.51
N LEU A 353 0.17 -1.72 -19.68
CA LEU A 353 -0.35 -2.47 -20.83
C LEU A 353 0.67 -3.47 -21.41
N TYR A 354 1.96 -3.13 -21.38
CA TYR A 354 3.00 -4.01 -21.91
C TYR A 354 3.36 -5.15 -20.95
N LEU A 355 3.59 -4.83 -19.67
CA LEU A 355 4.03 -5.78 -18.66
C LEU A 355 2.86 -6.55 -18.01
N GLN A 356 1.62 -6.04 -18.13
CA GLN A 356 0.44 -6.58 -17.46
C GLN A 356 0.55 -6.60 -15.92
N GLU A 357 1.42 -5.75 -15.36
CA GLU A 357 1.72 -5.65 -13.94
C GLU A 357 1.77 -4.18 -13.47
N VAL A 358 1.65 -3.98 -12.14
CA VAL A 358 1.65 -2.66 -11.50
C VAL A 358 3.06 -2.31 -11.03
N VAL A 359 3.91 -1.87 -11.97
CA VAL A 359 5.30 -1.51 -11.66
C VAL A 359 5.46 -0.16 -10.95
N GLY A 360 4.49 0.74 -11.09
CA GLY A 360 4.58 2.12 -10.61
C GLY A 360 4.63 2.25 -9.09
N GLU A 361 4.16 1.23 -8.36
CA GLU A 361 4.18 1.23 -6.90
C GLU A 361 5.62 1.24 -6.33
N GLU A 362 6.56 0.61 -7.02
CA GLU A 362 7.97 0.60 -6.60
C GLU A 362 8.67 1.95 -6.77
N TYR A 363 8.10 2.83 -7.61
CA TYR A 363 8.66 4.16 -7.88
C TYR A 363 7.88 5.30 -7.20
N ASP A 364 6.95 5.00 -6.28
CA ASP A 364 6.26 6.03 -5.50
C ASP A 364 7.21 6.63 -4.44
N PRO A 365 7.59 7.92 -4.54
CA PRO A 365 8.50 8.54 -3.57
C PRO A 365 7.94 8.55 -2.15
N PHE A 366 6.64 8.39 -1.96
CA PHE A 366 6.04 8.40 -0.64
C PHE A 366 5.78 7.01 -0.08
N LYS A 367 6.15 5.93 -0.80
CA LYS A 367 6.00 4.54 -0.35
C LYS A 367 6.64 4.35 1.02
N TYR A 368 7.89 4.80 1.17
CA TYR A 368 8.63 4.75 2.42
C TYR A 368 7.97 5.59 3.52
N LEU A 369 7.43 6.78 3.18
CA LEU A 369 6.82 7.68 4.17
C LEU A 369 5.54 7.10 4.80
N PHE A 370 4.69 6.43 4.00
CA PHE A 370 3.39 5.96 4.47
C PHE A 370 3.33 4.47 4.83
N ARG A 371 4.26 3.64 4.35
CA ARG A 371 4.27 2.19 4.64
C ARG A 371 5.49 1.74 5.43
N SER A 372 6.46 2.63 5.69
CA SER A 372 7.77 2.27 6.27
C SER A 372 8.47 1.12 5.52
N GLN A 373 8.10 0.93 4.25
CA GLN A 373 8.60 -0.10 3.35
C GLN A 373 9.04 0.59 2.07
N GLY A 374 10.28 0.36 1.64
CA GLY A 374 10.80 0.99 0.44
C GLY A 374 12.23 0.58 0.16
N SER A 375 12.57 0.49 -1.13
CA SER A 375 13.94 0.31 -1.58
C SER A 375 14.76 1.60 -1.40
N SER A 376 16.10 1.49 -1.45
CA SER A 376 17.01 2.65 -1.41
C SER A 376 16.65 3.74 -2.43
N ILE A 377 16.06 3.35 -3.56
CA ILE A 377 15.58 4.25 -4.60
C ILE A 377 14.41 5.11 -4.09
N THR A 378 13.41 4.50 -3.46
CA THR A 378 12.24 5.25 -2.93
C THR A 378 12.63 6.26 -1.87
N ILE A 379 13.59 5.91 -1.00
CA ILE A 379 14.13 6.81 0.02
C ILE A 379 14.87 7.99 -0.63
N ALA A 380 15.71 7.72 -1.62
CA ALA A 380 16.42 8.77 -2.35
C ALA A 380 15.44 9.73 -3.06
N LEU A 381 14.38 9.19 -3.68
CA LEU A 381 13.33 9.98 -4.32
C LEU A 381 12.55 10.81 -3.29
N LEU A 382 12.23 10.25 -2.12
CA LEU A 382 11.57 10.98 -1.03
C LEU A 382 12.42 12.16 -0.57
N ILE A 383 13.71 11.94 -0.31
CA ILE A 383 14.65 12.98 0.12
C ILE A 383 14.75 14.08 -0.93
N ALA A 384 14.95 13.71 -2.20
CA ALA A 384 15.00 14.66 -3.30
C ALA A 384 13.71 15.49 -3.40
N LEU A 385 12.55 14.84 -3.26
CA LEU A 385 11.26 15.51 -3.28
C LEU A 385 11.04 16.42 -2.08
N THR A 386 11.53 16.03 -0.91
CA THR A 386 11.47 16.83 0.32
C THR A 386 12.25 18.12 0.15
N ILE A 387 13.50 18.02 -0.31
CA ILE A 387 14.35 19.17 -0.63
C ILE A 387 13.67 20.07 -1.68
N ALA A 388 13.15 19.47 -2.76
CA ALA A 388 12.43 20.21 -3.78
C ALA A 388 11.20 20.94 -3.21
N SER A 389 10.49 20.35 -2.24
CA SER A 389 9.29 20.94 -1.60
C SER A 389 9.62 22.06 -0.61
N LEU A 390 10.84 22.07 -0.09
CA LEU A 390 11.37 23.20 0.68
C LEU A 390 11.67 24.42 -0.22
N ILE A 391 12.07 24.20 -1.47
CA ILE A 391 12.43 25.27 -2.41
C ILE A 391 11.21 25.73 -3.23
N ILE A 392 10.45 24.80 -3.80
CA ILE A 392 9.33 25.02 -4.72
C ILE A 392 8.03 24.63 -4.01
N TYR A 393 6.95 25.38 -4.25
CA TYR A 393 5.65 25.03 -3.69
C TYR A 393 5.05 23.80 -4.41
N ARG A 394 4.86 22.70 -3.67
CA ARG A 394 4.23 21.43 -4.09
C ARG A 394 4.75 20.85 -5.44
N PRO A 395 6.08 20.61 -5.59
CA PRO A 395 6.68 20.17 -6.85
C PRO A 395 6.13 18.84 -7.37
N TRP A 396 5.81 17.87 -6.50
CA TRP A 396 5.23 16.59 -6.93
C TRP A 396 3.87 16.81 -7.60
N CYS A 397 2.97 17.53 -6.92
CA CYS A 397 1.63 17.80 -7.44
C CYS A 397 1.63 18.66 -8.71
N LYS A 398 2.70 19.45 -8.90
CA LYS A 398 2.88 20.37 -10.01
C LYS A 398 3.49 19.71 -11.26
N TYR A 399 4.49 18.83 -11.07
CA TYR A 399 5.31 18.32 -12.18
C TYR A 399 5.34 16.80 -12.34
N ALA A 400 5.01 16.00 -11.32
CA ALA A 400 5.25 14.55 -11.38
C ALA A 400 4.04 13.68 -11.01
N CYS A 401 3.06 14.18 -10.26
CA CYS A 401 1.94 13.37 -9.76
C CYS A 401 1.01 12.92 -10.91
N PRO A 402 0.91 11.61 -11.21
CA PRO A 402 0.09 11.12 -12.32
C PRO A 402 -1.41 11.22 -11.99
N LEU A 403 -1.81 11.01 -10.74
CA LEU A 403 -3.18 11.32 -10.29
C LEU A 403 -3.50 12.82 -10.41
N GLY A 404 -2.49 13.68 -10.18
CA GLY A 404 -2.59 15.12 -10.40
C GLY A 404 -2.78 15.51 -11.86
N ALA A 405 -2.27 14.70 -12.80
CA ALA A 405 -2.50 14.87 -14.24
C ALA A 405 -3.95 14.51 -14.60
N ILE A 406 -4.47 13.37 -14.09
CA ILE A 406 -5.88 12.97 -14.26
C ILE A 406 -6.80 14.07 -13.71
N PHE A 407 -6.59 14.50 -12.47
CA PHE A 407 -7.41 15.54 -11.85
C PHE A 407 -7.30 16.90 -12.54
N ALA A 408 -6.16 17.24 -13.13
CA ALA A 408 -6.02 18.44 -13.95
C ALA A 408 -6.92 18.39 -15.18
N MET A 409 -6.97 17.26 -15.89
CA MET A 409 -7.86 17.08 -17.05
C MET A 409 -9.33 17.17 -16.65
N LEU A 410 -9.72 16.48 -15.58
CA LEU A 410 -11.11 16.47 -15.08
C LEU A 410 -11.55 17.85 -14.57
N SER A 411 -10.63 18.62 -13.99
CA SER A 411 -10.95 19.94 -13.46
C SER A 411 -11.39 20.96 -14.51
N ARG A 412 -11.10 20.73 -15.80
CA ARG A 412 -11.61 21.56 -16.90
C ARG A 412 -13.14 21.51 -16.99
N ILE A 413 -13.72 20.33 -16.75
CA ILE A 413 -15.16 20.04 -16.86
C ILE A 413 -15.87 20.37 -15.54
N SER A 414 -15.13 20.78 -14.50
CA SER A 414 -15.71 20.91 -13.18
C SER A 414 -16.88 21.90 -13.09
N TRP A 415 -17.89 21.52 -12.33
CA TRP A 415 -19.13 22.29 -12.22
C TRP A 415 -18.90 23.65 -11.55
N PHE A 416 -18.09 23.71 -10.51
CA PHE A 416 -17.71 24.98 -9.89
C PHE A 416 -16.38 25.48 -10.46
N ARG A 417 -16.21 26.77 -10.72
CA ARG A 417 -14.93 27.38 -11.12
C ARG A 417 -14.70 28.76 -10.49
N ILE A 418 -13.46 29.23 -10.52
CA ILE A 418 -13.11 30.60 -10.10
C ILE A 418 -13.03 31.46 -11.36
N GLU A 419 -13.92 32.45 -11.46
CA GLU A 419 -13.91 33.43 -12.55
C GLU A 419 -13.30 34.75 -12.11
N TYR A 420 -12.84 35.50 -13.11
CA TYR A 420 -12.12 36.75 -12.96
C TYR A 420 -12.89 37.86 -13.68
N ASN A 421 -13.26 38.91 -12.96
CA ASN A 421 -13.88 40.09 -13.56
C ASN A 421 -12.82 41.12 -14.01
N LYS A 422 -12.62 41.26 -15.32
CA LYS A 422 -11.61 42.16 -15.88
C LYS A 422 -11.85 43.64 -15.55
N GLU A 423 -13.11 44.07 -15.49
CA GLU A 423 -13.50 45.48 -15.30
C GLU A 423 -13.17 45.99 -13.89
N ARG A 424 -13.28 45.13 -12.88
CA ARG A 424 -12.97 45.50 -11.48
C ARG A 424 -11.49 45.37 -11.13
N CYS A 425 -10.68 44.79 -12.02
CA CYS A 425 -9.27 44.55 -11.78
C CYS A 425 -8.43 45.81 -11.99
N VAL A 426 -7.44 46.00 -11.11
CA VAL A 426 -6.44 47.09 -11.21
C VAL A 426 -5.03 46.59 -11.43
N SER A 427 -4.88 45.36 -11.93
CA SER A 427 -3.58 44.77 -12.29
C SER A 427 -2.53 44.82 -11.16
N CYS A 428 -2.94 44.75 -9.90
CA CYS A 428 -2.04 44.85 -8.74
C CYS A 428 -1.17 43.60 -8.51
N ALA A 429 -1.29 42.57 -9.34
CA ALA A 429 -0.57 41.29 -9.28
C ALA A 429 -0.63 40.51 -7.94
N LEU A 430 -1.43 40.94 -6.95
CA LEU A 430 -1.51 40.28 -5.63
C LEU A 430 -1.96 38.81 -5.73
N CYS A 431 -2.94 38.51 -6.59
CA CYS A 431 -3.44 37.15 -6.79
C CYS A 431 -2.41 36.22 -7.46
N ASP A 432 -1.62 36.74 -8.40
CA ASP A 432 -0.50 36.03 -9.03
C ASP A 432 0.62 35.79 -7.99
N ASN A 433 0.98 36.84 -7.25
CA ASN A 433 2.04 36.79 -6.23
C ASN A 433 1.77 35.76 -5.13
N VAL A 434 0.53 35.65 -4.64
CA VAL A 434 0.16 34.69 -3.60
C VAL A 434 -0.05 33.26 -4.11
N CYS A 435 -0.23 33.06 -5.43
CA CYS A 435 -0.51 31.74 -5.98
C CYS A 435 0.75 30.86 -6.01
N GLY A 436 0.93 30.01 -4.99
CA GLY A 436 2.05 29.06 -4.91
C GLY A 436 2.09 28.07 -6.08
N MET A 437 0.92 27.67 -6.60
CA MET A 437 0.82 26.80 -7.78
C MET A 437 1.16 27.51 -9.09
N GLN A 438 1.37 28.83 -9.11
CA GLN A 438 1.56 29.65 -10.31
C GLN A 438 0.48 29.42 -11.38
N ALA A 439 -0.76 29.26 -10.93
CA ALA A 439 -1.92 28.98 -11.77
C ALA A 439 -2.68 30.24 -12.17
N ILE A 440 -2.19 31.43 -11.83
CA ILE A 440 -2.85 32.71 -12.12
C ILE A 440 -1.91 33.58 -12.93
N LYS A 441 -2.41 34.19 -14.00
CA LYS A 441 -1.68 35.17 -14.81
C LYS A 441 -2.58 36.37 -15.09
N CYS A 442 -2.15 37.57 -14.69
CA CYS A 442 -2.93 38.80 -14.88
C CYS A 442 -4.40 38.70 -14.39
N GLY A 443 -4.63 37.92 -13.33
CA GLY A 443 -5.97 37.65 -12.78
C GLY A 443 -6.70 36.45 -13.38
N GLU A 444 -6.31 35.99 -14.56
CA GLU A 444 -6.89 34.81 -15.20
C GLU A 444 -6.39 33.52 -14.52
N VAL A 445 -7.32 32.62 -14.17
CA VAL A 445 -7.02 31.39 -13.43
C VAL A 445 -6.98 30.21 -14.39
N ASN A 446 -5.83 29.54 -14.50
CA ASN A 446 -5.71 28.26 -15.17
C ASN A 446 -6.34 27.14 -14.31
N THR A 447 -7.52 26.68 -14.72
CA THR A 447 -8.31 25.67 -14.00
C THR A 447 -7.62 24.33 -13.85
N TYR A 448 -6.81 23.91 -14.84
CA TYR A 448 -6.05 22.65 -14.81
C TYR A 448 -5.08 22.57 -13.63
N GLU A 449 -4.47 23.72 -13.28
CA GLU A 449 -3.41 23.79 -12.28
C GLU A 449 -3.89 24.32 -10.92
N CYS A 450 -5.07 24.95 -10.87
CA CYS A 450 -5.61 25.52 -9.66
C CYS A 450 -6.12 24.43 -8.70
N ILE A 451 -5.45 24.28 -7.56
CA ILE A 451 -5.87 23.38 -6.46
C ILE A 451 -6.97 23.97 -5.56
N ARG A 452 -7.48 25.16 -5.91
CA ARG A 452 -8.57 25.84 -5.19
C ARG A 452 -8.28 26.02 -3.70
N CYS A 453 -7.05 26.38 -3.33
CA CYS A 453 -6.68 26.65 -1.94
C CYS A 453 -7.33 27.92 -1.35
N GLY A 454 -7.77 28.85 -2.20
CA GLY A 454 -8.44 30.09 -1.79
C GLY A 454 -7.51 31.25 -1.39
N ASP A 455 -6.19 31.08 -1.46
CA ASP A 455 -5.23 32.11 -1.06
C ASP A 455 -5.38 33.40 -1.92
N CYS A 456 -5.64 33.25 -3.21
CA CYS A 456 -5.90 34.38 -4.12
C CYS A 456 -7.20 35.14 -3.80
N LEU A 457 -8.25 34.44 -3.39
CA LEU A 457 -9.53 35.04 -2.99
C LEU A 457 -9.38 35.85 -1.70
N LYS A 458 -8.55 35.37 -0.78
CA LYS A 458 -8.24 36.08 0.47
C LYS A 458 -7.35 37.30 0.25
N ALA A 459 -6.40 37.23 -0.70
CA ALA A 459 -5.50 38.33 -1.00
C ALA A 459 -6.16 39.47 -1.81
N CYS A 460 -7.19 39.15 -2.60
CA CYS A 460 -7.86 40.13 -3.46
C CYS A 460 -8.79 41.07 -2.68
N LYS A 461 -8.31 42.27 -2.34
CA LYS A 461 -9.10 43.30 -1.62
C LYS A 461 -10.34 43.81 -2.38
N ARG A 462 -10.38 43.68 -3.71
CA ARG A 462 -11.49 44.12 -4.56
C ARG A 462 -12.48 43.01 -4.92
N ALA A 463 -12.30 41.80 -4.37
CA ALA A 463 -13.15 40.64 -4.64
C ALA A 463 -13.40 40.38 -6.14
N VAL A 464 -12.36 40.60 -6.96
CA VAL A 464 -12.43 40.43 -8.42
C VAL A 464 -12.61 38.96 -8.80
N LEU A 465 -11.98 38.08 -8.03
CA LEU A 465 -12.09 36.63 -8.15
C LEU A 465 -13.32 36.15 -7.39
N HIS A 466 -14.18 35.38 -8.05
CA HIS A 466 -15.43 34.88 -7.47
C HIS A 466 -15.79 33.49 -8.02
N PHE A 467 -16.68 32.80 -7.31
CA PHE A 467 -17.12 31.45 -7.69
C PHE A 467 -18.30 31.52 -8.63
N VAL A 468 -18.28 30.69 -9.66
CA VAL A 468 -19.38 30.55 -10.60
C VAL A 468 -19.66 29.06 -10.82
N SER A 469 -20.94 28.72 -10.89
CA SER A 469 -21.40 27.40 -11.33
C SER A 469 -21.51 27.41 -12.85
N ASN A 470 -20.89 26.43 -13.49
CA ASN A 470 -20.96 26.20 -14.92
C ASN A 470 -22.38 25.73 -15.26
N LYS A 471 -23.22 26.62 -15.80
CA LYS A 471 -24.61 26.31 -16.19
C LYS A 471 -24.73 25.50 -17.50
N ASN A 472 -23.60 25.17 -18.14
CA ASN A 472 -23.55 24.52 -19.47
C ASN A 472 -23.16 23.03 -19.40
N ILE A 473 -23.58 22.30 -18.37
CA ILE A 473 -23.40 20.84 -18.28
C ILE A 473 -24.78 20.21 -18.15
#